data_AF-A0A0B7B2P0-F1
#
_entry.id   AF-A0A0B7B2P0-F1
#
_cell.length_a   1.000
_cell.length_b   1.000
_cell.length_c   1.000
_cell.angle_alpha   90.00
_cell.angle_beta   90.00
_cell.angle_gamma   90.00
#
_symmetry.space_group_name_H-M   'P 1'
#
loop_
_entity.id
_entity.type
_entity.pdbx_description
1 polymer ?
#
loop_
_entity_poly.entity_id
_entity_poly.type
_entity_poly.pdbx_seq_one_letter_code
_entity_poly.pdbx_strand_id
1 'polypeptide(L)'
;MDNIGHILNAYVQRKGELDFVMKKYKEIIKSTTSNESQTSVEVILCQKDQPTGLEKEMCIYLVYPQLDSTLPEKAIITTEKCLIASQTVASLRHELLMLPLSSVMPAVVSTLELSKVVNTSSESDEDDDG
;
A
#
# COMPACT_ATOMS: atom_id res chain seq x y z
N MET A 1 24.04 10.75 -24.93
CA MET A 1 23.53 10.45 -23.58
C MET A 1 22.66 11.62 -23.19
N ASP A 2 21.37 11.42 -22.94
CA ASP A 2 20.51 12.45 -22.36
C ASP A 2 20.01 11.95 -21.01
N ASN A 3 20.94 11.86 -20.05
CA ASN A 3 20.71 11.28 -18.72
C ASN A 3 19.64 12.05 -17.94
N ILE A 4 19.57 13.36 -18.16
CA ILE A 4 18.54 14.23 -17.59
C ILE A 4 17.16 13.85 -18.14
N GLY A 5 17.06 13.58 -19.45
CA GLY A 5 15.83 13.12 -20.08
C GLY A 5 15.29 11.82 -19.47
N HIS A 6 16.17 10.85 -19.21
CA HIS A 6 15.79 9.59 -18.55
C HIS A 6 15.30 9.79 -17.11
N ILE A 7 16.01 10.60 -16.32
CA ILE A 7 15.62 10.93 -14.94
C ILE A 7 14.25 11.64 -14.91
N LEU A 8 14.06 12.66 -15.76
CA LEU A 8 12.81 13.38 -15.85
C LEU A 8 11.65 12.46 -16.26
N ASN A 9 11.88 11.57 -17.23
CA ASN A 9 10.87 10.62 -17.67
C ASN A 9 10.46 9.65 -16.54
N ALA A 10 11.42 9.09 -15.81
CA ALA A 10 11.13 8.19 -14.68
C ALA A 10 10.39 8.91 -13.54
N TYR A 11 10.75 10.17 -13.25
CA TYR A 11 10.01 11.00 -12.30
C TYR A 11 8.56 11.23 -12.75
N VAL A 12 8.36 11.67 -14.00
CA VAL A 12 7.03 11.94 -14.55
C VAL A 12 6.18 10.68 -14.55
N GLN A 13 6.76 9.53 -14.88
CA GLN A 13 6.07 8.24 -14.87
C GLN A 13 5.62 7.85 -13.46
N ARG A 14 6.52 7.89 -12.47
CA ARG A 14 6.18 7.56 -11.06
C ARG A 14 5.12 8.48 -10.49
N LYS A 15 5.27 9.78 -10.72
CA LYS A 15 4.30 10.78 -10.26
C LYS A 15 2.94 10.58 -10.93
N GLY A 16 2.92 10.42 -12.26
CA GLY A 16 1.69 10.19 -13.00
C GLY A 16 0.98 8.90 -12.59
N GLU A 17 1.75 7.86 -12.27
CA GLU A 17 1.24 6.61 -11.74
C GLU A 17 0.61 6.77 -10.35
N LEU A 18 1.30 7.44 -9.42
CA LEU A 18 0.76 7.72 -8.09
C LEU A 18 -0.53 8.56 -8.19
N ASP A 19 -0.52 9.61 -8.99
CA ASP A 19 -1.69 10.47 -9.24
C ASP A 19 -2.87 9.67 -9.83
N PHE A 20 -2.59 8.73 -10.75
CA PHE A 20 -3.59 7.84 -11.31
C PHE A 20 -4.20 6.93 -10.26
N VAL A 21 -3.38 6.30 -9.42
CA VAL A 21 -3.81 5.41 -8.33
C VAL A 21 -4.66 6.18 -7.32
N MET A 22 -4.21 7.36 -6.90
CA MET A 22 -4.94 8.25 -5.98
C MET A 22 -6.33 8.61 -6.53
N LYS A 23 -6.41 8.99 -7.81
CA LYS A 23 -7.70 9.34 -8.43
C LYS A 23 -8.63 8.14 -8.58
N LYS A 24 -8.08 7.01 -9.02
CA LYS A 24 -8.86 5.79 -9.31
C LYS A 24 -9.43 5.16 -8.03
N TYR A 25 -8.67 5.18 -6.95
CA TYR A 25 -9.01 4.52 -5.68
C TYR A 25 -9.26 5.52 -4.54
N LYS A 26 -9.72 6.72 -4.87
CA LYS A 26 -9.96 7.82 -3.90
C LYS A 26 -10.87 7.46 -2.72
N GLU A 27 -11.74 6.46 -2.89
CA GLU A 27 -12.73 6.08 -1.87
C GLU A 27 -12.14 5.16 -0.80
N ILE A 28 -11.00 4.54 -1.09
CA ILE A 28 -10.32 3.61 -0.19
C ILE A 28 -8.93 4.09 0.20
N ILE A 29 -8.29 4.95 -0.60
CA ILE A 29 -7.02 5.56 -0.23
C ILE A 29 -7.29 6.64 0.83
N LYS A 30 -6.79 6.40 2.03
CA LYS A 30 -6.88 7.30 3.18
C LYS A 30 -5.83 8.40 3.08
N SER A 31 -4.59 8.04 2.74
CA SER A 31 -3.50 8.99 2.57
C SER A 31 -2.41 8.44 1.67
N THR A 32 -1.66 9.36 1.07
CA THR A 32 -0.44 9.06 0.33
C THR A 32 0.65 10.03 0.75
N THR A 33 1.81 9.51 1.12
CA THR A 33 2.99 10.30 1.47
C THR A 33 4.09 9.98 0.47
N SER A 34 4.78 11.00 -0.02
CA SER A 34 5.95 10.80 -0.87
C SER A 34 6.98 11.89 -0.65
N ASN A 35 8.25 11.58 -0.88
CA ASN A 35 9.27 12.61 -0.92
C ASN A 35 9.22 13.39 -2.25
N GLU A 36 9.87 14.55 -2.31
CA GLU A 36 9.85 15.42 -3.50
C GLU A 36 10.28 14.68 -4.77
N SER A 37 11.28 13.81 -4.65
CA SER A 37 11.84 13.02 -5.74
C SER A 37 11.03 11.78 -6.13
N GLN A 38 9.95 11.46 -5.40
CA GLN A 38 9.12 10.26 -5.61
C GLN A 38 9.93 8.95 -5.58
N THR A 39 11.02 8.90 -4.80
CA THR A 39 11.82 7.69 -4.57
C THR A 39 11.38 6.93 -3.32
N SER A 40 10.53 7.54 -2.50
CA SER A 40 9.87 6.89 -1.39
C SER A 40 8.39 7.25 -1.43
N VAL A 41 7.54 6.23 -1.49
CA VAL A 41 6.09 6.39 -1.62
C VAL A 41 5.42 5.49 -0.61
N GLU A 42 4.51 6.08 0.16
CA GLU A 42 3.64 5.40 1.11
C GLU A 42 2.19 5.59 0.66
N VAL A 43 1.43 4.50 0.63
CA VAL A 43 0.00 4.49 0.30
C VAL A 43 -0.73 3.75 1.42
N ILE A 44 -1.63 4.45 2.09
CA ILE A 44 -2.49 3.89 3.13
C ILE A 44 -3.88 3.70 2.57
N LEU A 45 -4.33 2.44 2.52
CA LEU A 45 -5.67 2.04 2.15
C LEU A 45 -6.48 1.74 3.41
N CYS A 46 -7.68 2.28 3.49
CA CYS A 46 -8.65 2.02 4.54
C CYS A 46 -9.97 1.56 3.92
N GLN A 47 -10.49 0.45 4.40
CA GLN A 47 -11.77 -0.07 3.94
C GLN A 47 -12.64 -0.48 5.12
N LYS A 48 -13.90 -0.05 5.08
CA LYS A 48 -14.91 -0.49 6.04
C LYS A 48 -15.48 -1.84 5.64
N ASP A 49 -15.42 -2.80 6.54
CA ASP A 49 -16.04 -4.10 6.39
C ASP A 49 -17.56 -3.95 6.53
N GLN A 50 -18.33 -4.26 5.48
CA GLN A 50 -19.78 -4.10 5.53
C GLN A 50 -20.47 -4.94 6.62
N PRO A 51 -20.07 -6.21 6.87
CA PRO A 51 -20.69 -7.03 7.91
C PRO A 51 -20.46 -6.53 9.34
N THR A 52 -19.22 -6.13 9.67
CA THR A 52 -18.85 -5.76 11.05
C THR A 52 -18.84 -4.26 11.31
N GLY A 53 -18.83 -3.45 10.25
CA GLY A 53 -18.67 -1.99 10.33
C GLY A 53 -17.27 -1.54 10.76
N LEU A 54 -16.32 -2.46 10.96
CA LEU A 54 -14.96 -2.16 11.39
C LEU A 54 -14.07 -1.80 10.20
N GLU A 55 -13.07 -0.95 10.46
CA GLU A 55 -12.10 -0.54 9.44
C GLU A 55 -10.91 -1.50 9.39
N LYS A 56 -10.55 -1.88 8.17
CA LYS A 56 -9.33 -2.62 7.82
C LYS A 56 -8.35 -1.63 7.20
N GLU A 57 -7.09 -1.72 7.58
CA GLU A 57 -6.04 -0.88 7.00
C GLU A 57 -4.96 -1.73 6.34
N MET A 58 -4.48 -1.28 5.19
CA MET A 58 -3.27 -1.80 4.56
C MET A 58 -2.38 -0.63 4.18
N CYS A 59 -1.12 -0.69 4.60
CA CYS A 59 -0.11 0.28 4.22
C CYS A 59 0.90 -0.37 3.27
N ILE A 60 1.19 0.32 2.17
CA ILE A 60 2.19 -0.07 1.18
C ILE A 60 3.27 1.00 1.18
N TYR A 61 4.51 0.58 1.43
CA TYR A 61 5.68 1.44 1.36
C TYR A 61 6.66 0.95 0.29
N LEU A 62 6.96 1.81 -0.67
CA LEU A 62 7.82 1.55 -1.81
C LEU A 62 9.08 2.43 -1.76
N VAL A 63 10.23 1.84 -2.08
CA VAL A 63 11.49 2.56 -2.27
C VAL A 63 12.05 2.25 -3.65
N TYR A 64 12.38 3.31 -4.38
CA TYR A 64 13.04 3.25 -5.68
C TYR A 64 14.53 3.50 -5.50
N PRO A 65 15.41 2.69 -6.13
CA PRO A 65 16.85 2.74 -5.87
C PRO A 65 17.48 4.06 -6.36
N GLN A 66 16.99 4.58 -7.48
CA GLN A 66 17.55 5.76 -8.15
C GLN A 66 16.47 6.66 -8.76
N LEU A 67 16.86 7.85 -9.21
CA LEU A 67 15.96 8.85 -9.78
C LEU A 67 15.45 8.50 -11.18
N ASP A 68 16.17 7.65 -11.90
CA ASP A 68 15.84 7.13 -13.23
C ASP A 68 15.10 5.77 -13.17
N SER A 69 14.86 5.24 -11.98
CA SER A 69 14.18 3.96 -11.78
C SER A 69 12.66 4.12 -11.80
N THR A 70 11.99 3.29 -12.57
CA THR A 70 10.52 3.25 -12.68
C THR A 70 9.89 2.13 -11.85
N LEU A 71 10.69 1.19 -11.36
CA LEU A 71 10.27 0.09 -10.49
C LEU A 71 10.99 0.20 -9.12
N PRO A 72 10.32 -0.18 -8.03
CA PRO A 72 10.91 -0.14 -6.70
C PRO A 72 11.89 -1.31 -6.49
N GLU A 73 12.92 -1.09 -5.68
CA GLU A 73 13.82 -2.16 -5.20
C GLU A 73 13.32 -2.80 -3.90
N LYS A 74 12.45 -2.08 -3.18
CA LYS A 74 11.92 -2.49 -1.88
C LYS A 74 10.44 -2.17 -1.80
N ALA A 75 9.67 -3.15 -1.34
CA ALA A 75 8.25 -3.03 -1.03
C ALA A 75 7.99 -3.63 0.36
N ILE A 76 7.30 -2.88 1.21
CA ILE A 76 6.80 -3.33 2.51
C ILE A 76 5.28 -3.23 2.47
N ILE A 77 4.61 -4.26 2.97
CA ILE A 77 3.16 -4.26 3.18
C ILE A 77 2.93 -4.54 4.66
N THR A 78 2.18 -3.66 5.32
CA THR A 78 1.65 -3.89 6.67
C THR A 78 0.13 -3.85 6.64
N THR A 79 -0.49 -4.54 7.59
CA THR A 79 -1.93 -4.71 7.67
C THR A 79 -2.37 -4.49 9.11
N GLU A 80 -3.40 -3.69 9.32
CA GLU A 80 -4.01 -3.49 10.64
C GLU A 80 -5.48 -3.91 10.61
N LYS A 81 -5.92 -4.56 11.69
CA LYS A 81 -7.31 -5.01 11.89
C LYS A 81 -7.84 -5.94 10.80
N CYS A 82 -6.96 -6.56 10.01
CA CYS A 82 -7.32 -7.58 9.04
C CYS A 82 -6.32 -8.74 9.00
N LEU A 83 -6.81 -9.93 8.65
CA LEU A 83 -6.00 -11.12 8.40
C LEU A 83 -5.83 -11.32 6.91
N ILE A 84 -4.59 -11.25 6.47
CA ILE A 84 -4.17 -11.58 5.11
C ILE A 84 -3.11 -12.65 5.22
N ALA A 85 -3.28 -13.72 4.45
CA ALA A 85 -2.40 -14.86 4.53
C ALA A 85 -0.99 -14.48 4.01
N SER A 86 0.07 -14.92 4.70
CA SER A 86 1.44 -14.45 4.46
C SER A 86 1.94 -14.69 3.04
N GLN A 87 1.48 -15.76 2.38
CA GLN A 87 1.77 -16.04 0.98
C GLN A 87 1.15 -15.00 0.05
N THR A 88 -0.07 -14.54 0.34
CA THR A 88 -0.72 -13.49 -0.45
C THR A 88 0.03 -12.18 -0.32
N VAL A 89 0.46 -11.82 0.90
CA VAL A 89 1.31 -10.64 1.13
C VAL A 89 2.64 -10.78 0.39
N ALA A 90 3.27 -11.96 0.41
CA ALA A 90 4.51 -12.21 -0.31
C ALA A 90 4.34 -12.10 -1.83
N SER A 91 3.23 -12.59 -2.39
CA SER A 91 2.89 -12.45 -3.81
C SER A 91 2.69 -10.99 -4.21
N LEU A 92 1.86 -10.24 -3.47
CA LEU A 92 1.65 -8.81 -3.73
C LEU A 92 2.97 -8.03 -3.65
N ARG A 93 3.81 -8.33 -2.65
CA ARG A 93 5.14 -7.71 -2.53
C ARG A 93 6.02 -8.03 -3.73
N HIS A 94 6.01 -9.27 -4.21
CA HIS A 94 6.76 -9.65 -5.41
C HIS A 94 6.27 -8.91 -6.65
N GLU A 95 4.95 -8.80 -6.83
CA GLU A 95 4.35 -8.04 -7.92
C GLU A 95 4.73 -6.56 -7.87
N LEU A 96 4.70 -5.92 -6.68
CA LEU A 96 5.11 -4.53 -6.50
C LEU A 96 6.57 -4.28 -6.91
N LEU A 97 7.46 -5.27 -6.80
CA LEU A 97 8.86 -5.16 -7.22
C LEU A 97 9.07 -5.35 -8.73
N MET A 98 8.10 -5.97 -9.42
CA MET A 98 8.22 -6.37 -10.81
C MET A 98 7.35 -5.53 -11.76
N LEU A 99 6.30 -4.91 -11.22
CA LEU A 99 5.27 -4.22 -11.98
C LEU A 99 5.03 -2.80 -11.44
N PRO A 100 4.57 -1.88 -12.30
CA PRO A 100 4.14 -0.55 -11.87
C PRO A 100 3.00 -0.61 -10.84
N LEU A 101 2.99 0.30 -9.86
CA LEU A 101 2.00 0.36 -8.77
C LEU A 101 0.55 0.29 -9.27
N SER A 102 0.22 1.01 -10.32
CA SER A 102 -1.11 1.04 -10.96
C SER A 102 -1.60 -0.32 -11.44
N SER A 103 -0.67 -1.20 -11.82
CA SER A 103 -0.96 -2.55 -12.31
C SER A 103 -1.20 -3.54 -11.17
N VAL A 104 -0.54 -3.35 -10.03
CA VAL A 104 -0.67 -4.21 -8.85
C VAL A 104 -1.84 -3.78 -7.96
N MET A 105 -2.19 -2.50 -7.99
CA MET A 105 -3.24 -1.92 -7.13
C MET A 105 -4.60 -2.64 -7.19
N PRO A 106 -5.11 -3.11 -8.35
CA PRO A 106 -6.34 -3.92 -8.38
C PRO A 106 -6.27 -5.16 -7.48
N ALA A 107 -5.13 -5.87 -7.48
CA ALA A 107 -4.92 -7.06 -6.65
C ALA A 107 -4.81 -6.72 -5.17
N VAL A 108 -4.12 -5.62 -4.84
CA VAL A 108 -4.06 -5.05 -3.48
C VAL A 108 -5.46 -4.77 -2.94
N VAL A 109 -6.27 -4.04 -3.72
CA VAL A 109 -7.62 -3.65 -3.33
C VAL A 109 -8.49 -4.88 -3.15
N SER A 110 -8.49 -5.77 -4.15
CA SER A 110 -9.24 -7.03 -4.05
C SER A 110 -8.84 -7.87 -2.83
N THR A 111 -7.56 -7.89 -2.48
CA THR A 111 -7.09 -8.61 -1.29
C THR A 111 -7.60 -7.96 0.00
N LEU A 112 -7.57 -6.63 0.10
CA LEU A 112 -8.11 -5.91 1.26
C LEU A 112 -9.62 -6.14 1.41
N GLU A 113 -10.36 -6.09 0.30
CA GLU A 113 -11.81 -6.33 0.24
C GLU A 113 -12.18 -7.73 0.76
N LEU A 114 -11.44 -8.75 0.33
CA LEU A 114 -11.68 -10.15 0.67
C LEU A 114 -11.09 -10.57 2.02
N SER A 115 -10.23 -9.74 2.63
CA SER A 115 -9.62 -10.05 3.92
C SER A 115 -10.64 -10.07 5.05
N LYS A 116 -10.39 -10.83 6.13
CA LYS A 116 -11.27 -10.88 7.30
C LYS A 116 -10.86 -9.84 8.33
N VAL A 117 -11.83 -9.18 8.96
CA VAL A 117 -11.55 -8.29 10.10
C VAL A 117 -11.10 -9.13 11.30
N VAL A 118 -10.10 -8.61 12.04
CA VAL A 118 -9.78 -9.11 13.38
C VAL A 118 -10.46 -8.23 14.40
N ASN A 119 -11.38 -8.80 15.16
CA ASN A 119 -11.95 -8.12 16.30
C ASN A 119 -11.07 -8.38 17.53
N THR A 120 -10.21 -7.44 17.89
CA THR A 120 -9.49 -7.46 19.17
C THR A 120 -10.36 -6.84 20.26
N SER A 121 -11.55 -7.42 20.49
CA SER A 121 -12.31 -7.16 21.71
C SER A 121 -11.75 -8.06 22.81
N SER A 122 -10.63 -7.66 23.39
CA SER A 122 -10.19 -8.18 24.69
C SER A 122 -10.62 -7.16 25.75
N GLU A 123 -11.89 -7.25 26.15
CA GLU A 123 -12.37 -6.70 27.41
C GLU A 123 -11.99 -7.68 28.54
N SER A 124 -11.22 -7.15 29.50
CA SER A 124 -11.16 -7.46 30.94
C SER A 124 -10.72 -8.84 31.43
N ASP A 125 -9.54 -8.89 32.05
CA ASP A 125 -9.36 -9.53 33.35
C ASP A 125 -8.92 -8.42 34.32
N GLU A 126 -9.90 -7.76 34.95
CA GLU A 126 -9.69 -7.05 36.21
C GLU A 126 -9.57 -8.13 37.28
N ASP A 127 -8.34 -8.58 37.56
CA ASP A 127 -8.06 -9.33 38.79
C ASP A 127 -8.10 -8.33 39.96
N ASP A 128 -9.23 -8.38 40.65
CA ASP A 128 -9.54 -7.85 41.98
C ASP A 128 -8.45 -8.26 42.98
N ASP A 129 -7.55 -7.33 43.32
CA ASP A 129 -6.46 -7.53 44.28
C ASP A 129 -6.76 -6.73 45.55
N GLY A 130 -7.31 -7.41 46.57
CA GLY A 130 -7.09 -7.13 48.01
C GLY A 130 -8.09 -6.28 48.77
#